data_AF-A0A7S2FS04-F1
#
_entry.id   AF-A0A7S2FS04-F1
#
_cell.length_a   1.000
_cell.length_b   1.000
_cell.length_c   1.000
_cell.angle_alpha   90.00
_cell.angle_beta   90.00
_cell.angle_gamma   90.00
#
_symmetry.space_group_name_H-M   'P 1'
#
loop_
_entity.id
_entity.type
_entity.pdbx_description
1 polymer ?
#
loop_
_entity_poly.entity_id
_entity_poly.type
_entity_poly.pdbx_seq_one_letter_code
_entity_poly.pdbx_strand_id
1 'polypeptide(L)'
;YVRLVRPKLDPSWMYDESFWVAELSIIWQSEVKRKSLMPEWVETVIDLDLLGGHGLVDEEEELVIQVFDWHRMPPHDVIGTQRISIGSLLHGEGKSLSLSNTVKKGGRAGLVVITKATVVNTSELKHHGAKLRADVEDASSPA
;
A
#
# COMPACT_ATOMS: atom_id res chain seq x y z
N TYR A 1 10.27 -0.05 -2.96
CA TYR A 1 9.17 -0.59 -2.13
C TYR A 1 8.01 0.42 -2.17
N VAL A 2 6.84 0.05 -1.67
CA VAL A 2 5.65 0.91 -1.64
C VAL A 2 5.21 1.16 -0.21
N ARG A 3 4.67 2.34 0.05
CA ARG A 3 3.94 2.68 1.26
C ARG A 3 2.52 3.10 0.92
N LEU A 4 1.60 2.75 1.79
CA LEU A 4 0.26 3.32 1.85
C LEU A 4 0.16 4.20 3.09
N VAL A 5 -0.25 5.44 2.88
CA VAL A 5 -0.20 6.49 3.88
C VAL A 5 -1.56 7.14 4.02
N ARG A 6 -1.92 7.47 5.27
CA ARG A 6 -3.11 8.26 5.59
C ARG A 6 -2.72 9.72 5.84
N PRO A 7 -3.10 10.66 4.96
CA PRO A 7 -2.70 12.06 5.09
C PRO A 7 -3.30 12.72 6.33
N LYS A 8 -4.58 12.46 6.64
CA LYS A 8 -5.39 13.20 7.64
C LYS A 8 -4.79 13.31 9.04
N LEU A 9 -3.80 12.49 9.40
CA LEU A 9 -3.12 12.54 10.69
C LEU A 9 -2.03 13.64 10.80
N ASP A 10 -1.64 14.31 9.70
CA ASP A 10 -0.54 15.27 9.71
C ASP A 10 -0.83 16.56 8.91
N PRO A 11 -1.49 17.59 9.48
CA PRO A 11 -1.95 18.77 8.72
C PRO A 11 -0.87 19.53 7.92
N SER A 12 0.42 19.25 8.11
CA SER A 12 1.51 19.78 7.28
C SER A 12 1.42 19.37 5.79
N TRP A 13 0.78 18.23 5.47
CA TRP A 13 0.64 17.72 4.09
C TRP A 13 -0.27 18.57 3.18
N MET A 14 -1.09 19.48 3.74
CA MET A 14 -1.98 20.34 2.96
C MET A 14 -1.25 21.49 2.27
N TYR A 15 -0.07 21.86 2.76
CA TYR A 15 0.66 23.07 2.31
C TYR A 15 2.07 22.77 1.80
N ASP A 16 2.59 21.59 2.10
CA ASP A 16 3.94 21.23 1.74
C ASP A 16 3.92 20.23 0.58
N GLU A 17 4.73 20.52 -0.44
CA GLU A 17 5.11 19.53 -1.46
C GLU A 17 6.03 18.44 -0.86
N SER A 18 6.25 18.46 0.47
CA SER A 18 7.02 17.45 1.16
C SER A 18 6.37 16.08 1.05
N PHE A 19 7.12 15.20 0.40
CA PHE A 19 6.84 13.78 0.28
C PHE A 19 6.91 13.04 1.62
N TRP A 20 7.50 13.67 2.63
CA TRP A 20 7.77 13.03 3.91
C TRP A 20 6.57 13.20 4.81
N VAL A 21 5.92 12.08 5.09
CA VAL A 21 4.86 12.00 6.09
C VAL A 21 5.44 11.56 7.43
N ALA A 22 4.79 11.94 8.53
CA ALA A 22 5.09 11.34 9.82
C ALA A 22 5.01 9.81 9.75
N GLU A 23 5.93 9.11 10.42
CA GLU A 23 5.98 7.64 10.43
C GLU A 23 4.66 7.03 10.94
N LEU A 24 3.97 7.72 11.86
CA LEU A 24 2.66 7.33 12.39
C LEU A 24 1.53 7.37 11.36
N SER A 25 1.71 8.07 10.25
CA SER A 25 0.74 8.15 9.15
C SER A 25 0.88 6.98 8.17
N ILE A 26 1.93 6.16 8.30
CA ILE A 26 2.15 5.00 7.43
C ILE A 26 1.29 3.85 7.94
N ILE A 27 0.29 3.47 7.13
CA ILE A 27 -0.62 2.37 7.43
C ILE A 27 0.01 1.03 7.07
N TRP A 28 0.74 1.00 5.96
CA TRP A 28 1.34 -0.22 5.43
C TRP A 28 2.60 0.08 4.61
N GLN A 29 3.56 -0.85 4.66
CA GLN A 29 4.76 -0.82 3.84
C GLN A 29 5.02 -2.22 3.26
N SER A 30 5.30 -2.27 1.96
CA SER A 30 5.67 -3.49 1.26
C SER A 30 7.09 -3.96 1.59
N GLU A 31 7.42 -5.16 1.15
CA GLU A 31 8.80 -5.63 1.04
C GLU A 31 9.59 -4.85 -0.05
N VAL A 32 10.91 -4.91 0.06
CA VAL A 32 11.82 -4.36 -0.95
C VAL A 32 11.98 -5.35 -2.10
N LYS A 33 11.58 -4.94 -3.30
CA LYS A 33 11.90 -5.65 -4.54
C LYS A 33 13.21 -5.10 -5.11
N ARG A 34 14.20 -5.97 -5.31
CA ARG A 34 15.51 -5.60 -5.87
C ARG A 34 15.53 -5.85 -7.38
N LYS A 35 16.20 -4.95 -8.12
CA LYS A 35 16.48 -5.10 -9.56
C LYS A 35 15.22 -5.37 -10.42
N SER A 36 14.13 -4.66 -10.16
CA SER A 36 12.90 -4.76 -10.97
C SER A 36 12.36 -3.38 -11.35
N LEU A 37 11.95 -3.24 -12.62
CA LEU A 37 11.24 -2.06 -13.16
C LEU A 37 9.71 -2.24 -13.15
N MET A 38 9.24 -3.48 -13.00
CA MET A 38 7.83 -3.85 -12.90
C MET A 38 7.65 -4.75 -11.66
N PRO A 39 7.89 -4.21 -10.45
CA PRO A 39 7.73 -4.98 -9.23
C PRO A 39 6.25 -5.33 -8.98
N GLU A 40 6.00 -6.55 -8.52
CA GLU A 40 4.71 -7.02 -8.02
C GLU A 40 4.83 -7.34 -6.54
N TRP A 41 3.96 -6.79 -5.70
CA TRP A 41 4.00 -7.00 -4.25
C TRP A 41 3.00 -8.06 -3.81
N VAL A 42 3.33 -8.72 -2.70
CA VAL A 42 2.45 -9.74 -2.10
C VAL A 42 1.16 -9.07 -1.61
N GLU A 43 0.04 -9.77 -1.79
CA GLU A 43 -1.26 -9.36 -1.24
C GLU A 43 -1.16 -9.17 0.28
N THR A 44 -1.79 -8.11 0.78
CA THR A 44 -1.79 -7.78 2.20
C THR A 44 -3.20 -7.48 2.68
N VAL A 45 -3.46 -7.75 3.95
CA VAL A 45 -4.69 -7.34 4.63
C VAL A 45 -4.38 -6.10 5.46
N ILE A 46 -5.20 -5.06 5.30
CA ILE A 46 -5.08 -3.81 6.04
C ILE A 46 -6.34 -3.66 6.89
N ASP A 47 -6.17 -3.33 8.16
CA ASP A 47 -7.30 -3.04 9.04
C ASP A 47 -7.97 -1.73 8.61
N LEU A 48 -9.30 -1.79 8.42
CA LEU A 48 -10.08 -0.64 7.98
C LEU A 48 -10.10 0.48 9.04
N ASP A 49 -9.89 0.15 10.31
CA ASP A 49 -9.79 1.15 11.38
C ASP A 49 -8.56 2.05 11.19
N LEU A 50 -7.49 1.52 10.58
CA LEU A 50 -6.30 2.31 10.23
C LEU A 50 -6.57 3.29 9.08
N LEU A 51 -7.57 3.00 8.25
CA LEU A 51 -7.99 3.87 7.15
C LEU A 51 -8.91 5.02 7.62
N GLY A 52 -9.27 5.07 8.90
CA GLY A 52 -10.05 6.17 9.47
C GLY A 52 -11.54 5.91 9.62
N GLY A 53 -11.98 4.70 9.32
CA GLY A 53 -13.33 4.27 9.63
C GLY A 53 -13.43 3.84 11.09
N HIS A 54 -14.28 4.46 11.88
CA HIS A 54 -14.67 3.89 13.18
C HIS A 54 -15.64 2.72 12.95
N GLY A 55 -15.19 1.66 12.28
CA GLY A 55 -16.01 0.54 11.82
C GLY A 55 -16.82 0.76 10.54
N LEU A 56 -16.71 1.93 9.88
CA LEU A 56 -17.32 2.22 8.57
C LEU A 56 -16.29 2.84 7.63
N VAL A 57 -16.16 2.30 6.42
CA VAL A 57 -15.25 2.84 5.40
C VAL A 57 -15.87 4.11 4.80
N ASP A 58 -15.21 5.24 4.98
CA ASP A 58 -15.50 6.45 4.21
C ASP A 58 -14.76 6.36 2.87
N GLU A 59 -15.49 6.04 1.80
CA GLU A 59 -14.91 5.85 0.46
C GLU A 59 -14.27 7.13 -0.11
N GLU A 60 -14.64 8.30 0.41
CA GLU A 60 -14.08 9.59 0.01
C GLU A 60 -12.79 9.93 0.77
N GLU A 61 -12.43 9.20 1.82
CA GLU A 61 -11.17 9.40 2.54
C GLU A 61 -9.99 9.16 1.57
N GLU A 62 -9.09 10.14 1.52
CA GLU A 62 -7.90 10.07 0.67
C GLU A 62 -6.77 9.27 1.33
N LEU A 63 -6.09 8.48 0.50
CA LEU A 63 -4.84 7.80 0.79
C LEU A 63 -3.75 8.31 -0.15
N VAL A 64 -2.50 8.15 0.27
CA VAL A 64 -1.33 8.41 -0.57
C VAL A 64 -0.56 7.12 -0.76
N ILE A 65 -0.38 6.74 -2.02
CA ILE A 65 0.55 5.70 -2.44
C ILE A 65 1.91 6.39 -2.64
N GLN A 66 2.95 5.88 -2.00
CA GLN A 66 4.32 6.35 -2.17
C GLN A 66 5.21 5.22 -2.67
N VAL A 67 5.94 5.46 -3.75
CA VAL A 67 6.86 4.47 -4.33
C VAL A 67 8.29 4.97 -4.17
N PHE A 68 9.14 4.12 -3.60
CA PHE A 68 10.53 4.43 -3.29
C PHE A 68 11.49 3.49 -4.02
N ASP A 69 12.58 4.05 -4.53
CA ASP A 69 13.79 3.32 -4.86
C ASP A 69 14.61 3.11 -3.59
N TRP A 70 14.92 1.85 -3.29
CA TRP A 70 15.56 1.50 -2.03
C TRP A 70 17.07 1.69 -2.12
N HIS A 71 17.62 2.34 -1.10
CA HIS A 71 19.06 2.52 -0.91
C HIS A 71 19.53 1.79 0.34
N ARG A 72 20.80 1.37 0.38
CA ARG A 72 21.37 0.72 1.58
C ARG A 72 21.34 1.63 2.81
N MET A 73 21.49 2.93 2.61
CA MET A 73 21.41 3.94 3.65
C MET A 73 20.35 4.98 3.26
N PRO A 74 19.51 5.45 4.21
CA PRO A 74 18.61 6.55 3.97
C PRO A 74 19.34 7.86 3.57
N PRO A 75 18.65 8.81 2.92
CA PRO A 75 17.24 8.72 2.50
C PRO A 75 17.06 7.81 1.27
N HIS A 76 15.89 7.16 1.18
CA HIS A 76 15.48 6.43 -0.01
C HIS A 76 14.92 7.42 -1.04
N ASP A 77 15.17 7.18 -2.33
CA ASP A 77 14.71 8.10 -3.37
C ASP A 77 13.24 7.87 -3.67
N VAL A 78 12.45 8.94 -3.63
CA VAL A 78 11.05 8.89 -4.07
C VAL A 78 11.05 8.74 -5.59
N ILE A 79 10.44 7.64 -6.07
CA ILE A 79 10.13 7.44 -7.48
C ILE A 79 8.95 8.34 -7.84
N GLY A 80 7.86 8.26 -7.06
CA GLY A 80 6.72 9.15 -7.17
C GLY A 80 5.60 8.78 -6.20
N THR A 81 4.56 9.60 -6.19
CA THR A 81 3.38 9.45 -5.34
C THR A 81 2.09 9.60 -6.14
N GLN A 82 1.01 9.05 -5.58
CA GLN A 82 -0.32 9.20 -6.11
C GLN A 82 -1.34 9.30 -4.96
N ARG A 83 -2.25 10.27 -5.06
CA ARG A 83 -3.44 10.34 -4.21
C ARG A 83 -4.56 9.48 -4.76
N ILE A 84 -5.26 8.78 -3.89
CA ILE A 84 -6.38 7.92 -4.28
C ILE A 84 -7.39 7.88 -3.15
N SER A 85 -8.69 7.94 -3.46
CA SER A 85 -9.72 7.69 -2.45
C SER A 85 -9.84 6.20 -2.15
N ILE A 86 -10.32 5.82 -0.97
CA ILE A 86 -10.55 4.41 -0.64
C ILE A 86 -11.52 3.77 -1.65
N GLY A 87 -12.59 4.46 -2.03
CA GLY A 87 -13.52 3.97 -3.06
C GLY A 87 -12.82 3.72 -4.40
N SER A 88 -11.92 4.63 -4.82
CA SER A 88 -11.13 4.45 -6.04
C SER A 88 -10.17 3.27 -5.95
N LEU A 89 -9.64 2.95 -4.76
CA LEU A 89 -8.80 1.79 -4.52
C LEU A 89 -9.61 0.49 -4.61
N LEU A 90 -10.73 0.42 -3.89
CA LEU A 90 -11.62 -0.76 -3.83
C LEU A 90 -12.25 -1.09 -5.18
N HIS A 91 -12.65 -0.06 -5.94
CA HIS A 91 -13.23 -0.22 -7.27
C HIS A 91 -12.20 0.02 -8.39
N GLY A 92 -10.92 -0.07 -8.03
CA GLY A 92 -9.78 0.28 -8.88
C GLY A 92 -9.18 -0.88 -9.66
N GLU A 93 -9.76 -2.08 -9.60
CA GLU A 93 -9.18 -3.27 -10.23
C GLU A 93 -8.86 -3.03 -11.72
N GLY A 94 -7.61 -3.32 -12.10
CA GLY A 94 -7.09 -3.10 -13.45
C GLY A 94 -6.78 -1.64 -13.80
N LYS A 95 -7.06 -0.66 -12.92
CA LYS A 95 -6.76 0.74 -13.19
C LYS A 95 -5.28 1.04 -12.98
N SER A 96 -4.72 1.76 -13.95
CA SER A 96 -3.36 2.30 -13.90
C SER A 96 -3.39 3.73 -13.38
N LEU A 97 -2.62 3.98 -12.33
CA LEU A 97 -2.48 5.27 -11.69
C LEU A 97 -1.12 5.87 -12.03
N SER A 98 -1.11 7.09 -12.54
CA SER A 98 0.14 7.76 -12.89
C SER A 98 0.82 8.30 -11.65
N LEU A 99 2.07 7.93 -11.42
CA LEU A 99 2.85 8.52 -10.34
C LEU A 99 3.30 9.94 -10.71
N SER A 100 3.22 10.86 -9.75
CA SER A 100 3.78 12.19 -9.84
C SER A 100 5.05 12.30 -8.99
N ASN A 101 6.04 13.03 -9.48
CA ASN A 101 7.26 13.33 -8.73
C ASN A 101 7.59 14.81 -8.93
N THR A 102 7.14 15.65 -8.00
CA THR A 102 7.38 17.10 -8.03
C THR A 102 8.87 17.45 -7.81
N VAL A 103 9.68 16.54 -7.23
CA VAL A 103 11.14 16.76 -7.08
C VAL A 103 11.85 16.70 -8.44
N LYS A 104 11.41 15.82 -9.34
CA LYS A 104 12.03 15.65 -10.67
C LYS A 104 11.23 16.42 -11.72
N LYS A 105 11.65 17.66 -12.02
CA LYS A 105 11.06 18.46 -13.12
C LYS A 105 11.10 17.68 -14.45
N GLY A 106 9.93 17.27 -14.94
CA GLY A 106 9.73 16.94 -16.37
C GLY A 106 9.72 15.46 -16.79
N GLY A 107 9.53 14.50 -15.88
CA GLY A 107 9.42 13.07 -16.25
C GLY A 107 8.19 12.37 -15.66
N ARG A 108 7.58 11.44 -16.41
CA ARG A 108 6.61 10.48 -15.84
C ARG A 108 7.34 9.56 -14.87
N ALA A 109 6.94 9.54 -13.61
CA ALA A 109 7.58 8.76 -12.55
C ALA A 109 7.31 7.24 -12.62
N GLY A 110 6.32 6.84 -13.42
CA GLY A 110 5.90 5.44 -13.56
C GLY A 110 4.39 5.31 -13.37
N LEU A 111 3.93 4.06 -13.32
CA LEU A 111 2.53 3.72 -13.07
C LEU A 111 2.45 2.76 -11.88
N VAL A 112 1.36 2.84 -11.12
CA VAL A 112 0.94 1.79 -10.17
C VAL A 112 -0.36 1.20 -10.69
N VAL A 113 -0.46 -0.12 -10.71
CA VAL A 113 -1.66 -0.83 -11.13
C VAL A 113 -2.27 -1.52 -9.91
N ILE A 114 -3.55 -1.29 -9.68
CA ILE A 114 -4.30 -2.03 -8.67
C ILE A 114 -4.72 -3.36 -9.30
N THR A 115 -4.08 -4.45 -8.88
CA THR A 115 -4.39 -5.78 -9.41
C THR A 115 -5.66 -6.36 -8.80
N LYS A 116 -5.92 -6.08 -7.52
CA LYS A 116 -7.12 -6.48 -6.80
C LYS A 116 -7.23 -5.70 -5.47
N ALA A 117 -8.44 -5.34 -5.07
CA ALA A 117 -8.73 -4.80 -3.75
C ALA A 117 -10.14 -5.23 -3.33
N THR A 118 -10.27 -5.85 -2.16
CA THR A 118 -11.56 -6.35 -1.66
C THR A 118 -11.67 -6.14 -0.18
N VAL A 119 -12.87 -5.77 0.28
CA VAL A 119 -13.20 -5.78 1.71
C VAL A 119 -13.57 -7.20 2.12
N VAL A 120 -12.93 -7.70 3.17
CA VAL A 120 -13.17 -9.05 3.70
C VAL A 120 -13.52 -8.95 5.17
N ASN A 121 -14.47 -9.78 5.62
CA ASN A 121 -14.76 -9.87 7.04
C ASN A 121 -13.68 -10.72 7.72
N THR A 122 -12.97 -10.15 8.68
CA THR A 122 -11.84 -10.82 9.36
C THR A 122 -12.26 -12.07 10.14
N SER A 123 -13.54 -12.23 10.48
CA SER A 123 -14.06 -13.49 11.04
C SER A 123 -13.97 -14.66 10.05
N GLU A 124 -14.05 -14.40 8.74
CA GLU A 124 -13.97 -15.40 7.68
C GLU A 124 -12.51 -15.79 7.36
N LEU A 125 -11.56 -14.87 7.54
CA LEU A 125 -10.14 -15.13 7.32
C LEU A 125 -9.54 -16.14 8.31
N LYS A 126 -10.06 -16.19 9.55
CA LYS A 126 -9.59 -17.13 10.58
C LYS A 126 -9.86 -18.60 10.22
N HIS A 127 -10.84 -18.87 9.35
CA HIS A 127 -11.13 -20.24 8.90
C HIS A 127 -10.24 -20.69 7.73
N HIS A 128 -9.71 -19.78 6.91
CA HIS A 128 -8.77 -20.15 5.84
C HIS A 128 -7.33 -20.33 6.34
N GLY A 129 -6.88 -19.52 7.31
CA GLY A 129 -5.53 -19.66 7.89
C GLY A 129 -5.33 -20.97 8.68
N ALA A 130 -6.40 -21.49 9.29
CA ALA A 130 -6.36 -22.80 9.96
C ALA A 130 -6.22 -23.96 8.97
N LYS A 131 -6.82 -23.84 7.77
CA LYS A 131 -6.76 -24.86 6.72
C LYS A 131 -5.35 -24.96 6.09
N LEU A 132 -4.74 -23.81 5.80
CA LEU A 132 -3.37 -23.75 5.26
C LEU A 132 -2.28 -24.25 6.23
N ARG A 133 -2.50 -24.19 7.55
CA ARG A 133 -1.58 -24.81 8.53
C ARG A 133 -1.76 -26.31 8.67
N ALA A 134 -3.00 -26.80 8.62
CA ALA A 134 -3.28 -28.24 8.68
C ALA A 134 -2.66 -29.00 7.50
N ASP A 135 -2.71 -28.41 6.29
CA ASP A 135 -2.16 -29.05 5.08
C ASP A 135 -0.61 -29.08 5.04
N VAL A 136 0.07 -28.23 5.81
CA VAL A 136 1.55 -28.20 5.89
C VAL A 136 2.07 -29.18 6.95
N GLU A 137 1.32 -29.44 8.02
CA GLU A 137 1.69 -30.41 9.05
C GLU A 137 1.52 -31.87 8.57
N ASP A 138 0.59 -32.16 7.65
CA ASP A 138 0.37 -33.52 7.11
C ASP A 138 1.40 -33.91 6.03
N ALA A 139 2.03 -32.92 5.37
CA ALA A 139 3.08 -33.14 4.37
C ALA A 139 4.49 -33.36 4.96
N SER A 140 4.65 -33.25 6.29
CA SER A 140 5.96 -33.28 6.97
C SER A 140 6.23 -34.58 7.77
N SER A 141 5.42 -35.64 7.59
CA SER A 141 5.70 -36.97 8.15
C SER A 141 6.38 -37.88 7.12
N PRO A 142 7.71 -37.99 7.08
CA PRO A 142 8.39 -39.07 6.37
C PRO A 142 8.27 -40.38 7.18
N ALA A 143 7.98 -41.46 6.47
CA ALA A 143 8.06 -42.85 6.94
C ALA A 143 9.50 -43.33 7.12
#